data_AF-A0A2G6NU69-F1
#
_entry.id   AF-A0A2G6NU69-F1
#
_cell.length_a   1.000
_cell.length_b   1.000
_cell.length_c   1.000
_cell.angle_alpha   90.00
_cell.angle_beta   90.00
_cell.angle_gamma   90.00
#
_symmetry.space_group_name_H-M   'P 1'
#
loop_
_entity.id
_entity.type
_entity.pdbx_description
1 polymer ?
#
loop_
_entity_poly.entity_id
_entity_poly.type
_entity_poly.pdbx_seq_one_letter_code
_entity_poly.pdbx_strand_id
1 'polypeptide(L)'
;MKKLLILMLTLAAGALLTGCVQMNNQTEIKKDGSGTMDMTITFSDVMLEVMQDETAGDEIKDLGQLFEMDKGELKKKLKGKGVKIKTLKKGTFNGKQGMKINLEFKNLEGLSYAMNSLMGEGGGEGGLAIFDEGNGNYALRPFDYNFPAPEAEEEASADDDEAPADEMDPEAMQKQMELMDQHLDHQRRQHDDRRQRHGAQHRVQRQGSEDQGFEVRAQRKTLSF
;
A
#
# COMPACT_ATOMS: atom_id res chain seq x y z
N MET A 1 -34.15 -30.97 -21.32
CA MET A 1 -34.06 -30.59 -19.90
C MET A 1 -32.65 -30.65 -19.33
N LYS A 2 -31.83 -31.70 -19.60
CA LYS A 2 -30.45 -31.79 -19.09
C LYS A 2 -29.52 -30.61 -19.48
N LYS A 3 -29.68 -30.06 -20.70
CA LYS A 3 -28.90 -28.90 -21.17
C LYS A 3 -29.24 -27.58 -20.46
N LEU A 4 -30.45 -27.45 -19.92
CA LEU A 4 -30.92 -26.25 -19.22
C LEU A 4 -30.44 -26.25 -17.75
N LEU A 5 -30.29 -27.44 -17.16
CA LEU A 5 -29.69 -27.65 -15.84
C LEU A 5 -28.19 -27.30 -15.82
N ILE A 6 -27.45 -27.65 -16.89
CA ILE A 6 -26.02 -27.34 -17.01
C ILE A 6 -25.79 -25.82 -17.14
N LEU A 7 -26.67 -25.11 -17.85
CA LEU A 7 -26.59 -23.65 -18.01
C LEU A 7 -26.87 -22.91 -16.68
N MET A 8 -27.86 -23.36 -15.90
CA MET A 8 -28.10 -22.77 -14.57
C MET A 8 -26.99 -23.08 -13.57
N LEU A 9 -26.39 -24.27 -13.64
CA LEU A 9 -25.28 -24.65 -12.75
C LEU A 9 -24.01 -23.83 -13.05
N THR A 10 -23.74 -23.53 -14.33
CA THR A 10 -22.61 -22.68 -14.74
C THR A 10 -22.83 -21.21 -14.39
N LEU A 11 -24.06 -20.70 -14.50
CA LEU A 11 -24.39 -19.33 -14.10
C LEU A 11 -24.35 -19.15 -12.57
N ALA A 12 -24.76 -20.16 -11.80
CA ALA A 12 -24.65 -20.17 -10.34
C ALA A 12 -23.18 -20.25 -9.87
N ALA A 13 -22.32 -20.97 -10.59
CA ALA A 13 -20.88 -21.02 -10.29
C ALA A 13 -20.18 -19.67 -10.56
N GLY A 14 -20.61 -18.92 -11.58
CA GLY A 14 -20.10 -17.57 -11.86
C GLY A 14 -20.46 -16.53 -10.79
N ALA A 15 -21.59 -16.70 -10.11
CA ALA A 15 -22.04 -15.79 -9.05
C ALA A 15 -21.26 -15.94 -7.73
N LEU A 16 -20.43 -16.97 -7.57
CA LEU A 16 -19.56 -17.14 -6.40
C LEU A 16 -18.21 -16.44 -6.55
N LEU A 17 -17.93 -15.80 -7.70
CA LEU A 17 -16.74 -14.96 -7.93
C LEU A 17 -16.92 -13.54 -7.36
N THR A 18 -17.55 -13.40 -6.17
CA THR A 18 -17.76 -12.10 -5.54
C THR A 18 -16.47 -11.60 -4.88
N GLY A 19 -15.62 -10.98 -5.71
CA GLY A 19 -14.62 -9.97 -5.34
C GLY A 19 -13.41 -10.47 -4.54
N CYS A 20 -12.22 -10.32 -5.13
CA CYS A 20 -10.95 -10.47 -4.41
C CYS A 20 -10.83 -9.50 -3.22
N VAL A 21 -11.52 -8.35 -3.32
CA VAL A 21 -11.60 -7.33 -2.27
C VAL A 21 -13.06 -6.96 -2.04
N GLN A 22 -13.45 -6.83 -0.79
CA GLN A 22 -14.76 -6.33 -0.36
C GLN A 22 -14.55 -5.14 0.56
N MET A 23 -15.07 -3.98 0.16
CA MET A 23 -14.99 -2.75 0.93
C MET A 23 -16.39 -2.31 1.34
N ASN A 24 -16.60 -2.14 2.64
CA ASN A 24 -17.77 -1.48 3.20
C ASN A 24 -17.31 -0.13 3.77
N ASN A 25 -17.79 0.97 3.20
CA ASN A 25 -17.51 2.32 3.66
C ASN A 25 -18.84 3.02 3.96
N GLN A 26 -19.01 3.44 5.20
CA GLN A 26 -20.09 4.30 5.64
C GLN A 26 -19.49 5.61 6.15
N THR A 27 -19.80 6.70 5.48
CA THR A 27 -19.36 8.05 5.88
C THR A 27 -20.58 8.90 6.21
N GLU A 28 -20.57 9.52 7.39
CA GLU A 28 -21.57 10.51 7.81
C GLU A 28 -20.92 11.89 7.79
N ILE A 29 -21.51 12.82 7.02
CA ILE A 29 -21.02 14.20 6.87
C ILE A 29 -22.09 15.14 7.43
N LYS A 30 -21.72 15.98 8.38
CA LYS A 30 -22.55 17.02 8.96
C LYS A 30 -22.54 18.28 8.08
N LYS A 31 -23.48 19.20 8.35
CA LYS A 31 -23.61 20.47 7.61
C LYS A 31 -22.37 21.37 7.68
N ASP A 32 -21.53 21.21 8.69
CA ASP A 32 -20.28 21.96 8.86
C ASP A 32 -19.08 21.31 8.14
N GLY A 33 -19.30 20.18 7.44
CA GLY A 33 -18.25 19.43 6.75
C GLY A 33 -17.44 18.49 7.66
N SER A 34 -17.77 18.41 8.95
CA SER A 34 -17.21 17.43 9.89
C SER A 34 -17.99 16.12 9.87
N GLY A 35 -17.44 15.05 10.45
CA GLY A 35 -18.14 13.78 10.44
C GLY A 35 -17.33 12.58 10.93
N THR A 36 -17.85 11.40 10.60
CA THR A 36 -17.25 10.10 10.92
C THR A 36 -17.22 9.20 9.70
N MET A 37 -16.19 8.38 9.58
CA MET A 37 -16.08 7.33 8.56
C MET A 37 -15.82 5.98 9.23
N ASP A 38 -16.67 5.01 8.91
CA ASP A 38 -16.53 3.60 9.24
C ASP A 38 -16.18 2.83 7.98
N MET A 39 -14.99 2.26 7.93
CA MET A 39 -14.50 1.51 6.79
C MET A 39 -14.08 0.11 7.23
N THR A 40 -14.51 -0.89 6.48
CA THR A 40 -14.06 -2.28 6.62
C THR A 40 -13.63 -2.77 5.25
N ILE A 41 -12.37 -3.13 5.12
CA ILE A 41 -11.80 -3.72 3.90
C ILE A 41 -11.49 -5.18 4.22
N THR A 42 -12.01 -6.11 3.44
CA THR A 42 -11.70 -7.53 3.56
C THR A 42 -11.24 -8.10 2.24
N PHE A 43 -10.40 -9.12 2.33
CA PHE A 43 -9.74 -9.75 1.19
C PHE A 43 -10.07 -11.23 1.19
N SER A 44 -10.20 -11.82 0.01
CA SER A 44 -10.30 -13.27 -0.12
C SER A 44 -8.95 -13.92 0.14
N ASP A 45 -8.95 -15.20 0.54
CA ASP A 45 -7.72 -15.96 0.72
C ASP A 45 -6.86 -15.99 -0.56
N VAL A 46 -7.53 -16.09 -1.72
CA VAL A 46 -6.88 -16.03 -3.05
C VAL A 46 -6.16 -14.70 -3.25
N MET A 47 -6.76 -13.57 -2.85
CA MET A 47 -6.13 -12.27 -2.99
C MET A 47 -4.91 -12.13 -2.08
N LEU A 48 -4.99 -12.67 -0.87
CA LEU A 48 -3.88 -12.64 0.09
C LEU A 48 -2.70 -13.51 -0.36
N GLU A 49 -2.98 -14.65 -0.98
CA GLU A 49 -1.96 -15.49 -1.61
C GLU A 49 -1.24 -14.73 -2.74
N VAL A 50 -2.00 -14.04 -3.61
CA VAL A 50 -1.42 -13.23 -4.68
C VAL A 50 -0.64 -12.03 -4.13
N MET A 51 -1.07 -11.41 -3.03
CA MET A 51 -0.31 -10.32 -2.39
C MET A 51 1.05 -10.76 -1.83
N GLN A 52 1.18 -12.03 -1.46
CA GLN A 52 2.43 -12.60 -0.95
C GLN A 52 3.34 -13.10 -2.09
N ASP A 53 2.84 -13.15 -3.33
CA ASP A 53 3.62 -13.54 -4.50
C ASP A 53 4.52 -12.38 -4.96
N GLU A 54 5.84 -12.61 -4.97
CA GLU A 54 6.82 -11.61 -5.40
C GLU A 54 6.65 -11.21 -6.89
N THR A 55 5.97 -12.04 -7.68
CA THR A 55 5.65 -11.79 -9.09
C THR A 55 4.38 -10.96 -9.31
N ALA A 56 3.65 -10.65 -8.24
CA ALA A 56 2.48 -9.78 -8.32
C ALA A 56 2.87 -8.37 -8.78
N GLY A 57 1.99 -7.77 -9.58
CA GLY A 57 2.15 -6.39 -10.06
C GLY A 57 2.16 -5.39 -8.90
N ASP A 58 2.78 -4.23 -9.13
CA ASP A 58 3.01 -3.21 -8.10
C ASP A 58 1.72 -2.76 -7.38
N GLU A 59 0.61 -2.66 -8.12
CA GLU A 59 -0.72 -2.32 -7.56
C GLU A 59 -1.21 -3.31 -6.48
N ILE A 60 -0.85 -4.59 -6.59
CA ILE A 60 -1.24 -5.61 -5.62
C ILE A 60 -0.34 -5.54 -4.38
N LYS A 61 0.94 -5.17 -4.55
CA LYS A 61 1.88 -5.01 -3.45
C LYS A 61 1.53 -3.81 -2.56
N ASP A 62 1.00 -2.74 -3.15
CA ASP A 62 0.52 -1.57 -2.39
C ASP A 62 -0.65 -1.91 -1.45
N LEU A 63 -1.51 -2.86 -1.84
CA LEU A 63 -2.56 -3.37 -0.96
C LEU A 63 -2.00 -4.22 0.20
N GLY A 64 -0.82 -4.80 0.05
CA GLY A 64 -0.09 -5.46 1.14
C GLY A 64 0.41 -4.46 2.18
N GLN A 65 0.91 -3.29 1.74
CA GLN A 65 1.38 -2.23 2.64
C GLN A 65 0.27 -1.68 3.55
N LEU A 66 -0.98 -1.69 3.08
CA LEU A 66 -2.17 -1.39 3.89
C LEU A 66 -2.26 -2.30 5.15
N PHE A 67 -1.88 -3.57 5.02
CA PHE A 67 -1.82 -4.51 6.15
C PHE A 67 -0.58 -4.36 7.02
N GLU A 68 0.45 -3.67 6.56
CA GLU A 68 1.65 -3.41 7.34
C GLU A 68 1.54 -2.08 8.09
N MET A 69 0.72 -1.15 7.60
CA MET A 69 0.52 0.18 8.19
C MET A 69 0.19 0.11 9.68
N ASP A 70 0.99 0.83 10.47
CA ASP A 70 0.80 0.98 11.91
C ASP A 70 -0.13 2.16 12.24
N LYS A 71 -0.91 2.00 13.33
CA LYS A 71 -1.82 3.06 13.80
C LYS A 71 -1.05 4.33 14.18
N GLY A 72 0.13 4.19 14.78
CA GLY A 72 1.01 5.29 15.16
C GLY A 72 1.57 6.05 13.96
N GLU A 73 2.01 5.34 12.92
CA GLU A 73 2.46 5.97 11.67
C GLU A 73 1.34 6.74 10.98
N LEU A 74 0.14 6.15 10.90
CA LEU A 74 -1.02 6.84 10.32
C LEU A 74 -1.43 8.04 11.19
N LYS A 75 -1.40 7.93 12.52
CA LYS A 75 -1.64 9.09 13.42
C LYS A 75 -0.64 10.22 13.15
N LYS A 76 0.65 9.92 12.98
CA LYS A 76 1.68 10.91 12.68
C LYS A 76 1.40 11.63 11.35
N LYS A 77 1.06 10.87 10.30
CA LYS A 77 0.72 11.44 8.97
C LYS A 77 -0.51 12.37 9.03
N LEU A 78 -1.46 12.08 9.91
CA LEU A 78 -2.71 12.83 10.05
C LEU A 78 -2.65 13.95 11.10
N LYS A 79 -1.54 14.11 11.85
CA LYS A 79 -1.40 15.15 12.86
C LYS A 79 -1.56 16.53 12.21
N GLY A 80 -2.42 17.37 12.81
CA GLY A 80 -2.73 18.71 12.30
C GLY A 80 -3.63 18.75 11.06
N LYS A 81 -4.08 17.60 10.52
CA LYS A 81 -4.93 17.54 9.32
C LYS A 81 -6.43 17.43 9.64
N GLY A 82 -6.81 17.68 10.90
CA GLY A 82 -8.20 17.64 11.32
C GLY A 82 -8.83 16.24 11.36
N VAL A 83 -8.03 15.17 11.42
CA VAL A 83 -8.52 13.77 11.47
C VAL A 83 -8.04 13.08 12.75
N LYS A 84 -8.94 12.35 13.41
CA LYS A 84 -8.67 11.51 14.58
C LYS A 84 -8.99 10.05 14.26
N ILE A 85 -8.03 9.16 14.46
CA ILE A 85 -8.22 7.71 14.27
C ILE A 85 -8.79 7.12 15.57
N LYS A 86 -10.07 6.75 15.58
CA LYS A 86 -10.68 6.03 16.69
C LYS A 86 -10.24 4.58 16.72
N THR A 87 -10.36 3.89 15.60
CA THR A 87 -10.07 2.46 15.49
C THR A 87 -9.25 2.17 14.25
N LEU A 88 -8.22 1.35 14.40
CA LEU A 88 -7.53 0.67 13.32
C LEU A 88 -7.27 -0.74 13.84
N LYS A 89 -8.01 -1.72 13.31
CA LYS A 89 -7.99 -3.10 13.79
C LYS A 89 -7.88 -4.05 12.61
N LYS A 90 -6.80 -4.81 12.55
CA LYS A 90 -6.61 -5.94 11.63
C LYS A 90 -7.28 -7.18 12.24
N GLY A 91 -7.85 -8.03 11.41
CA GLY A 91 -8.49 -9.27 11.87
C GLY A 91 -9.40 -9.90 10.83
N THR A 92 -10.21 -10.85 11.28
CA THR A 92 -11.19 -11.54 10.43
C THR A 92 -12.56 -10.88 10.58
N PHE A 93 -13.14 -10.45 9.46
CA PHE A 93 -14.48 -9.85 9.39
C PHE A 93 -15.29 -10.59 8.33
N ASN A 94 -16.47 -11.09 8.69
CA ASN A 94 -17.32 -11.90 7.80
C ASN A 94 -16.60 -13.11 7.19
N GLY A 95 -15.73 -13.78 7.97
CA GLY A 95 -14.97 -14.93 7.53
C GLY A 95 -13.79 -14.63 6.58
N LYS A 96 -13.52 -13.34 6.30
CA LYS A 96 -12.42 -12.89 5.46
C LYS A 96 -11.41 -12.08 6.29
N GLN A 97 -10.12 -12.25 6.02
CA GLN A 97 -9.10 -11.40 6.64
C GLN A 97 -9.20 -9.96 6.10
N GLY A 98 -8.93 -8.98 6.95
CA GLY A 98 -9.15 -7.59 6.61
C GLY A 98 -8.79 -6.61 7.72
N MET A 99 -9.21 -5.38 7.54
CA MET A 99 -8.97 -4.27 8.44
C MET A 99 -10.22 -3.41 8.60
N LYS A 100 -10.51 -3.02 9.83
CA LYS A 100 -11.54 -2.04 10.18
C LYS A 100 -10.90 -0.74 10.65
N ILE A 101 -11.31 0.36 10.02
CA ILE A 101 -10.84 1.71 10.27
C ILE A 101 -12.04 2.57 10.65
N ASN A 102 -11.92 3.30 11.76
CA ASN A 102 -12.91 4.30 12.15
C ASN A 102 -12.19 5.64 12.36
N LEU A 103 -12.63 6.66 11.63
CA LEU A 103 -12.10 8.01 11.67
C LEU A 103 -13.17 9.01 12.10
N GLU A 104 -12.75 10.02 12.83
CA GLU A 104 -13.45 11.30 12.95
C GLU A 104 -12.68 12.35 12.15
N PHE A 105 -13.39 13.23 11.45
CA PHE A 105 -12.78 14.32 10.71
C PHE A 105 -13.52 15.64 10.98
N LYS A 106 -12.75 16.73 11.03
CA LYS A 106 -13.27 18.10 11.21
C LYS A 106 -13.67 18.76 9.90
N ASN A 107 -13.08 18.34 8.78
CA ASN A 107 -13.33 18.88 7.45
C ASN A 107 -13.11 17.80 6.37
N LEU A 108 -13.68 18.01 5.18
CA LEU A 108 -13.61 17.08 4.05
C LEU A 108 -12.20 16.92 3.46
N GLU A 109 -11.39 17.98 3.53
CA GLU A 109 -9.99 17.95 3.07
C GLU A 109 -9.17 16.94 3.86
N GLY A 110 -9.28 16.97 5.19
CA GLY A 110 -8.64 16.02 6.09
C GLY A 110 -9.09 14.59 5.84
N LEU A 111 -10.41 14.37 5.66
CA LEU A 111 -10.94 13.05 5.32
C LEU A 111 -10.33 12.54 4.00
N SER A 112 -10.30 13.40 2.98
CA SER A 112 -9.79 13.05 1.66
C SER A 112 -8.30 12.70 1.70
N TYR A 113 -7.50 13.47 2.45
CA TYR A 113 -6.10 13.16 2.68
C TYR A 113 -5.90 11.86 3.46
N ALA A 114 -6.74 11.58 4.45
CA ALA A 114 -6.70 10.32 5.18
C ALA A 114 -7.03 9.13 4.27
N MET A 115 -8.02 9.27 3.39
CA MET A 115 -8.33 8.25 2.39
C MET A 115 -7.20 8.06 1.39
N ASN A 116 -6.56 9.14 0.93
CA ASN A 116 -5.39 9.06 0.04
C ASN A 116 -4.20 8.37 0.73
N SER A 117 -3.98 8.70 2.00
CA SER A 117 -2.91 8.07 2.82
C SER A 117 -3.15 6.58 3.05
N LEU A 118 -4.41 6.15 3.02
CA LEU A 118 -4.81 4.75 3.19
C LEU A 118 -4.80 3.99 1.86
N MET A 119 -5.33 4.55 0.78
CA MET A 119 -5.63 3.82 -0.46
C MET A 119 -4.87 4.30 -1.71
N GLY A 120 -4.18 5.43 -1.63
CA GLY A 120 -3.43 5.99 -2.76
C GLY A 120 -1.99 5.47 -2.82
N GLU A 121 -1.32 5.73 -3.96
CA GLU A 121 0.14 5.63 -4.07
C GLU A 121 0.77 6.39 -2.91
N GLY A 122 1.53 5.70 -2.05
CA GLY A 122 1.98 6.20 -0.77
C GLY A 122 2.48 7.65 -0.79
N GLY A 123 1.71 8.56 -0.19
CA GLY A 123 2.20 9.87 0.27
C GLY A 123 2.47 10.93 -0.80
N GLY A 124 1.89 10.83 -2.01
CA GLY A 124 1.93 11.91 -2.99
C GLY A 124 1.12 13.15 -2.58
N GLU A 125 1.50 14.33 -3.08
CA GLU A 125 0.79 15.60 -2.83
C GLU A 125 -0.58 15.68 -3.54
N GLY A 126 -0.85 14.81 -4.52
CA GLY A 126 -2.11 14.75 -5.26
C GLY A 126 -2.97 13.54 -4.91
N GLY A 127 -4.29 13.69 -4.92
CA GLY A 127 -5.25 12.59 -4.79
C GLY A 127 -6.69 13.01 -5.11
N LEU A 128 -7.67 12.18 -4.73
CA LEU A 128 -9.09 12.53 -4.89
C LEU A 128 -9.62 13.19 -3.62
N ALA A 129 -10.23 14.38 -3.77
CA ALA A 129 -10.91 15.07 -2.67
C ALA A 129 -12.42 15.16 -2.87
N ILE A 130 -13.12 15.20 -1.74
CA ILE A 130 -14.57 15.33 -1.65
C ILE A 130 -14.93 16.83 -1.61
N PHE A 131 -15.72 17.27 -2.58
CA PHE A 131 -16.24 18.64 -2.68
C PHE A 131 -17.75 18.65 -2.50
N ASP A 132 -18.25 19.57 -1.67
CA ASP A 132 -19.67 19.87 -1.57
C ASP A 132 -20.11 20.74 -2.76
N GLU A 133 -21.01 20.22 -3.59
CA GLU A 133 -21.63 20.95 -4.71
C GLU A 133 -22.95 21.64 -4.30
N GLY A 134 -23.33 21.54 -3.03
CA GLY A 134 -24.56 22.06 -2.46
C GLY A 134 -25.71 21.06 -2.50
N ASN A 135 -26.76 21.35 -1.72
CA ASN A 135 -27.96 20.51 -1.59
C ASN A 135 -27.68 19.05 -1.17
N GLY A 136 -26.56 18.81 -0.47
CA GLY A 136 -26.15 17.46 -0.07
C GLY A 136 -25.56 16.62 -1.20
N ASN A 137 -25.21 17.24 -2.33
CA ASN A 137 -24.48 16.58 -3.40
C ASN A 137 -22.97 16.72 -3.18
N TYR A 138 -22.25 15.60 -3.26
CA TYR A 138 -20.80 15.58 -3.10
C TYR A 138 -20.13 14.99 -4.35
N ALA A 139 -19.07 15.64 -4.81
CA ALA A 139 -18.29 15.20 -5.97
C ALA A 139 -16.87 14.85 -5.56
N LEU A 140 -16.33 13.79 -6.18
CA LEU A 140 -14.91 13.45 -6.09
C LEU A 140 -14.17 14.12 -7.25
N ARG A 141 -13.10 14.86 -6.95
CA ARG A 141 -12.27 15.50 -7.97
C ARG A 141 -10.79 15.38 -7.61
N PRO A 142 -9.87 15.35 -8.60
CA PRO A 142 -8.45 15.47 -8.35
C PRO A 142 -8.15 16.75 -7.57
N PHE A 143 -7.29 16.66 -6.56
CA PHE A 143 -6.91 17.76 -5.69
C PHE A 143 -5.48 17.59 -5.20
N ASP A 144 -4.75 18.70 -5.14
CA ASP A 144 -3.41 18.77 -4.57
C ASP A 144 -3.53 19.25 -3.12
N TYR A 145 -3.16 18.36 -2.20
CA TYR A 145 -3.21 18.57 -0.75
C TYR A 145 -2.10 19.52 -0.31
N ASN A 146 -2.37 20.82 -0.31
CA ASN A 146 -1.46 21.82 0.23
C ASN A 146 -1.82 22.18 1.67
N PHE A 147 -1.59 21.23 2.59
CA PHE A 147 -1.75 21.55 3.99
C PHE A 147 -0.54 22.37 4.49
N PRO A 148 -0.76 23.44 5.25
CA PRO A 148 0.35 24.13 5.90
C PRO A 148 1.17 23.12 6.73
N ALA A 149 2.49 23.32 6.73
CA ALA A 149 3.36 22.58 7.64
C ALA A 149 2.77 22.73 9.04
N PRO A 150 2.65 21.64 9.81
CA PRO A 150 2.13 21.75 11.16
C PRO A 150 2.99 22.77 11.88
N GLU A 151 2.42 23.93 12.21
CA GLU A 151 3.01 24.79 13.21
C GLU A 151 3.20 23.90 14.44
N ALA A 152 4.33 24.05 15.11
CA ALA A 152 4.62 23.32 16.34
C ALA A 152 3.63 23.79 17.41
N GLU A 153 2.38 23.35 17.30
CA GLU A 153 1.33 23.57 18.28
C GLU A 153 1.73 22.73 19.50
N GLU A 154 1.99 23.44 20.59
CA GLU A 154 2.23 22.89 21.91
C GLU A 154 1.21 21.78 22.21
N GLU A 155 1.76 20.68 22.74
CA GLU A 155 1.06 19.49 23.20
C GLU A 155 -0.13 19.85 24.10
N ALA A 156 -1.31 20.03 23.52
CA ALA A 156 -2.57 20.01 24.25
C ALA A 156 -2.89 18.55 24.57
N SER A 157 -2.39 18.13 25.72
CA SER A 157 -2.69 16.89 26.44
C SER A 157 -4.19 16.62 26.62
N ALA A 158 -4.49 15.34 26.89
CA ALA A 158 -5.71 14.77 27.46
C ALA A 158 -6.73 14.15 26.48
N ASP A 159 -6.41 12.92 26.04
CA ASP A 159 -7.26 11.75 26.35
C ASP A 159 -6.38 10.50 26.17
N ASP A 160 -5.48 10.31 27.15
CA ASP A 160 -4.77 9.05 27.36
C ASP A 160 -5.60 8.22 28.33
N ASP A 161 -6.37 7.27 27.78
CA ASP A 161 -6.60 5.99 28.45
C ASP A 161 -5.27 5.20 28.36
N GLU A 162 -4.28 5.64 29.13
CA GLU A 162 -3.06 4.89 29.40
C GLU A 162 -3.36 3.88 30.51
N ALA A 163 -3.40 2.60 30.12
CA ALA A 163 -2.99 1.53 31.01
C ALA A 163 -1.52 1.77 31.42
N PRO A 164 -1.13 1.41 32.65
CA PRO A 164 0.11 1.88 33.26
C PRO A 164 1.33 1.51 32.44
N ALA A 165 2.23 2.50 32.30
CA ALA A 165 3.60 2.34 31.87
C ALA A 165 4.34 1.40 32.83
N ASP A 166 4.26 0.10 32.56
CA ASP A 166 5.18 -0.88 33.13
C ASP A 166 6.50 -0.85 32.34
N GLU A 167 7.51 -0.32 33.01
CA GLU A 167 8.94 -0.66 32.91
C GLU A 167 9.42 -1.22 31.57
N MET A 168 9.96 -0.34 30.73
CA MET A 168 10.68 -0.71 29.51
C MET A 168 11.95 -1.49 29.90
N ASP A 169 11.88 -2.82 29.79
CA ASP A 169 12.95 -3.76 30.13
C ASP A 169 14.25 -3.44 29.34
N PRO A 170 15.36 -3.09 30.01
CA PRO A 170 16.62 -2.76 29.35
C PRO A 170 17.18 -3.92 28.51
N GLU A 171 16.83 -5.18 28.80
CA GLU A 171 17.24 -6.32 27.97
C GLU A 171 16.50 -6.34 26.63
N ALA A 172 15.22 -5.95 26.59
CA ALA A 172 14.45 -5.87 25.36
C ALA A 172 15.02 -4.78 24.42
N MET A 173 15.47 -3.67 25.00
CA MET A 173 16.09 -2.57 24.26
C MET A 173 17.47 -2.96 23.70
N GLN A 174 18.27 -3.71 24.46
CA GLN A 174 19.55 -4.23 24.02
C GLN A 174 19.39 -5.25 22.88
N LYS A 175 18.38 -6.12 22.97
CA LYS A 175 18.05 -7.11 21.93
C LYS A 175 17.56 -6.46 20.64
N GLN A 176 16.82 -5.35 20.72
CA GLN A 176 16.41 -4.58 19.55
C GLN A 176 17.61 -3.94 18.85
N MET A 177 18.61 -3.48 19.61
CA MET A 177 19.84 -2.92 19.07
C MET A 177 20.70 -3.99 18.37
N GLU A 178 20.83 -5.19 18.93
CA GLU A 178 21.52 -6.32 18.29
C GLU A 178 20.84 -6.78 16.99
N LEU A 179 19.51 -6.78 16.95
CA LEU A 179 18.74 -7.14 15.75
C LEU A 179 18.95 -6.12 14.62
N MET A 180 19.04 -4.84 14.97
CA MET A 180 19.31 -3.76 14.03
C MET A 180 20.74 -3.83 13.48
N ASP A 181 21.71 -4.18 14.32
CA ASP A 181 23.11 -4.37 13.92
C ASP A 181 23.28 -5.57 12.98
N GLN A 182 22.63 -6.71 13.28
CA GLN A 182 22.59 -7.86 12.37
C GLN A 182 21.96 -7.53 11.01
N HIS A 183 20.92 -6.70 11.00
CA HIS A 183 20.28 -6.29 9.75
C HIS A 183 21.20 -5.42 8.90
N LEU A 184 21.92 -4.47 9.51
CA LEU A 184 22.90 -3.62 8.84
C LEU A 184 24.07 -4.43 8.27
N ASP A 185 24.55 -5.43 9.03
CA ASP A 185 25.60 -6.34 8.58
C ASP A 185 25.14 -7.21 7.41
N HIS A 186 23.89 -7.67 7.43
CA HIS A 186 23.32 -8.41 6.31
C HIS A 186 23.22 -7.54 5.04
N GLN A 187 22.79 -6.29 5.17
CA GLN A 187 22.75 -5.34 4.05
C GLN A 187 24.14 -5.06 3.47
N ARG A 188 25.17 -4.91 4.32
CA ARG A 188 26.56 -4.72 3.86
C ARG A 188 27.07 -5.91 3.05
N ARG A 189 26.83 -7.15 3.52
CA ARG A 189 27.23 -8.36 2.79
C ARG A 189 26.53 -8.48 1.44
N GLN A 190 25.22 -8.20 1.38
CA GLN A 190 24.49 -8.22 0.11
C GLN A 190 25.03 -7.18 -0.88
N HIS A 191 25.41 -6.01 -0.40
CA HIS A 191 25.98 -4.96 -1.23
C HIS A 191 27.38 -5.34 -1.77
N ASP A 192 28.22 -5.96 -0.96
CA ASP A 192 29.54 -6.45 -1.39
C ASP A 192 29.44 -7.60 -2.40
N ASP A 193 28.50 -8.54 -2.20
CA ASP A 193 28.22 -9.61 -3.15
C ASP A 193 27.76 -9.07 -4.51
N ARG A 194 26.92 -8.02 -4.53
CA ARG A 194 26.54 -7.35 -5.78
C ARG A 194 27.75 -6.74 -6.47
N ARG A 195 28.64 -6.06 -5.75
CA ARG A 195 29.86 -5.48 -6.33
C ARG A 195 30.77 -6.53 -6.97
N GLN A 196 30.94 -7.69 -6.32
CA GLN A 196 31.75 -8.77 -6.88
C GLN A 196 31.13 -9.37 -8.17
N ARG A 197 29.81 -9.56 -8.21
CA ARG A 197 29.12 -10.05 -9.41
C ARG A 197 29.23 -9.08 -10.59
N HIS A 198 29.08 -7.78 -10.35
CA HIS A 198 29.25 -6.76 -11.40
C HIS A 198 30.70 -6.68 -11.90
N GLY A 199 31.70 -6.83 -11.02
CA GLY A 199 33.11 -6.91 -11.41
C GLY A 199 33.43 -8.13 -12.28
N ALA A 200 32.82 -9.29 -11.99
CA ALA A 200 33.01 -10.51 -12.76
C ALA A 200 32.41 -10.44 -14.17
N GLN A 201 31.22 -9.84 -14.33
CA GLN A 201 30.57 -9.69 -15.65
C GLN A 201 31.37 -8.79 -16.59
N HIS A 202 31.98 -7.71 -16.09
CA HIS A 202 32.84 -6.86 -16.90
C HIS A 202 34.13 -7.55 -17.39
N ARG A 203 34.64 -8.54 -16.63
CA ARG A 203 35.82 -9.30 -17.02
C ARG A 203 35.52 -10.31 -18.15
N VAL A 204 34.34 -10.93 -18.13
CA VAL A 204 33.92 -11.90 -19.16
C VAL A 204 33.67 -11.21 -20.52
N GLN A 205 33.11 -9.99 -20.53
CA GLN A 205 32.89 -9.25 -21.79
C GLN A 205 34.19 -8.83 -22.49
N ARG A 206 35.28 -8.58 -21.76
CA ARG A 206 36.57 -8.25 -22.38
C ARG A 206 37.27 -9.45 -23.03
N GLN A 207 37.04 -10.67 -22.55
CA GLN A 207 37.64 -11.87 -23.16
C GLN A 207 36.86 -12.36 -24.39
N GLY A 208 35.58 -12.03 -24.54
CA GLY A 208 34.77 -12.44 -25.69
C GLY A 208 35.01 -11.65 -26.98
N SER A 209 35.65 -10.48 -26.93
CA SER A 209 35.86 -9.61 -28.10
C SER A 209 37.16 -9.85 -28.86
N GLU A 210 38.06 -10.70 -28.36
CA GLU A 210 39.34 -10.99 -29.03
C GLU A 210 39.27 -12.23 -29.95
N ASP A 211 38.21 -13.04 -29.88
CA ASP A 211 38.16 -14.37 -30.53
C ASP A 211 37.18 -14.49 -31.71
N GLN A 212 36.57 -13.39 -32.17
CA GLN A 212 35.68 -13.39 -33.34
C GLN A 212 36.25 -12.58 -34.49
N GLY A 213 37.26 -13.15 -35.16
CA GLY A 213 37.66 -12.75 -36.51
C GLY A 213 36.53 -13.03 -37.51
N PHE A 214 35.77 -11.99 -37.85
CA PHE A 214 34.64 -12.06 -38.77
C PHE A 214 35.15 -12.03 -40.23
N GLU A 215 35.27 -13.19 -40.87
CA GLU A 215 35.61 -13.33 -42.29
C GLU A 215 34.37 -13.01 -43.16
N VAL A 216 34.31 -11.79 -43.71
CA VAL A 216 33.21 -11.36 -44.60
C VAL A 216 33.48 -11.82 -46.04
N ARG A 217 32.92 -12.96 -46.44
CA ARG A 217 32.85 -13.41 -47.84
C ARG A 217 31.69 -12.72 -48.57
N ALA A 218 32.03 -11.79 -49.46
CA ALA A 218 31.08 -11.16 -50.38
C ALA A 218 30.67 -12.12 -51.51
N GLN A 219 29.38 -12.46 -51.63
CA GLN A 219 28.83 -13.10 -52.82
C GLN A 219 28.24 -12.06 -53.78
N ARG A 220 28.87 -11.90 -54.95
CA ARG A 220 28.32 -11.20 -56.12
C ARG A 220 27.26 -12.08 -56.79
N LYS A 221 26.00 -11.65 -56.78
CA LYS A 221 24.96 -12.17 -57.68
C LYS A 221 25.05 -11.44 -59.03
N THR A 222 25.37 -12.18 -60.08
CA THR A 222 25.21 -11.77 -61.48
C THR A 222 23.76 -11.99 -61.91
N LEU A 223 23.07 -10.92 -62.33
CA LEU A 223 21.86 -11.01 -63.15
C LEU A 223 22.26 -11.13 -64.62
N SER A 224 21.57 -11.98 -65.37
CA SER A 224 21.56 -11.97 -66.83
C SER A 224 20.12 -12.02 -67.31
N PHE A 225 19.89 -11.23 -68.35
CA PHE A 225 18.61 -10.89 -68.99
C PHE A 225 17.90 -12.08 -69.64
#